data_AF-A0A954Z9D3-F1
#
_entry.id   AF-A0A954Z9D3-F1
#
_cell.length_a   1.000
_cell.length_b   1.000
_cell.length_c   1.000
_cell.angle_alpha   90.00
_cell.angle_beta   90.00
_cell.angle_gamma   90.00
#
_symmetry.space_group_name_H-M   'P 1'
#
loop_
_entity.id
_entity.type
_entity.pdbx_description
1 polymer ?
#
loop_
_entity_poly.entity_id
_entity_poly.type
_entity_poly.pdbx_seq_one_letter_code
_entity_poly.pdbx_strand_id
1 'polypeptide(L)'
;MRRYDIQAVLDEQAEYLVPKLAGKIWIDTDDHEAYFLSGAVKSLRRTLDLRGCQASVVIHPGHGHGSYMTDAFLREVNNQMADVFLRTHPAYPVANHEAP
;
A
#
# COMPACT_ATOMS: atom_id res chain seq x y z
N MET A 1 20.99 -2.99 -12.57
CA MET A 1 20.25 -1.85 -11.99
C MET A 1 18.74 -1.92 -12.26
N ARG A 2 18.27 -2.16 -13.49
CA ARG A 2 16.82 -2.21 -13.84
C ARG A 2 15.90 -3.07 -12.95
N ARG A 3 16.36 -4.21 -12.42
CA ARG A 3 15.55 -5.10 -11.55
C ARG A 3 15.00 -4.40 -10.30
N TYR A 4 15.66 -3.35 -9.82
CA TYR A 4 15.26 -2.62 -8.60
C TYR A 4 14.55 -1.30 -8.90
N ASP A 5 14.37 -0.96 -10.18
CA ASP A 5 13.58 0.19 -10.58
C ASP A 5 12.10 -0.23 -10.67
N ILE A 6 11.38 -0.02 -9.59
CA ILE A 6 9.97 -0.41 -9.47
C ILE A 6 9.11 0.28 -10.55
N GLN A 7 9.45 1.51 -10.95
CA GLN A 7 8.69 2.23 -11.97
C GLN A 7 8.87 1.56 -13.34
N ALA A 8 10.12 1.27 -13.72
CA ALA A 8 10.40 0.57 -14.97
C ALA A 8 9.73 -0.81 -15.02
N VAL A 9 9.74 -1.56 -13.91
CA VAL A 9 9.09 -2.88 -13.82
C VAL A 9 7.57 -2.76 -13.96
N LEU A 10 6.95 -1.78 -13.28
CA LEU A 10 5.51 -1.55 -13.39
C LEU A 10 5.11 -1.11 -14.79
N ASP A 11 5.93 -0.32 -15.47
CA ASP A 11 5.68 0.14 -16.84
C ASP A 11 5.82 -1.00 -17.86
N GLU A 12 6.88 -1.80 -17.77
CA GLU A 12 7.14 -2.91 -18.70
C GLU A 12 6.12 -4.06 -18.54
N GLN A 13 5.58 -4.25 -17.34
CA GLN A 13 4.73 -5.41 -17.02
C GLN A 13 3.33 -5.02 -16.51
N ALA A 14 2.86 -3.81 -16.83
CA ALA A 14 1.62 -3.26 -16.31
C ALA A 14 0.42 -4.21 -16.49
N GLU A 15 0.25 -4.78 -17.70
CA GLU A 15 -0.87 -5.68 -18.02
C GLU A 15 -0.94 -6.91 -17.12
N TYR A 16 0.23 -7.43 -16.72
CA TYR A 16 0.32 -8.60 -15.85
C TYR A 16 0.27 -8.23 -14.36
N LEU A 17 0.93 -7.15 -13.97
CA LEU A 17 1.11 -6.78 -12.57
C LEU A 17 -0.08 -6.01 -12.00
N VAL A 18 -0.66 -5.07 -12.75
CA VAL A 18 -1.74 -4.21 -12.23
C VAL A 18 -2.93 -5.03 -11.71
N PRO A 19 -3.48 -6.03 -12.45
CA PRO A 19 -4.57 -6.83 -11.93
C PRO A 19 -4.19 -7.66 -10.70
N LYS A 20 -2.92 -8.08 -10.60
CA LYS A 20 -2.43 -8.89 -9.48
C LYS A 20 -2.16 -8.09 -8.22
N LEU A 21 -1.79 -6.82 -8.39
CA LEU A 21 -1.43 -5.89 -7.32
C LEU A 21 -2.63 -5.08 -6.82
N ALA A 22 -3.75 -5.09 -7.55
CA ALA A 22 -4.97 -4.39 -7.17
C ALA A 22 -5.40 -4.70 -5.73
N GLY A 23 -5.42 -3.66 -4.90
CA GLY A 23 -5.77 -3.67 -3.49
C GLY A 23 -4.64 -4.10 -2.55
N LYS A 24 -3.53 -4.65 -3.05
CA LYS A 24 -2.51 -5.33 -2.23
C LYS A 24 -1.31 -4.46 -1.87
N ILE A 25 -1.20 -3.28 -2.46
CA ILE A 25 -0.12 -2.34 -2.17
C ILE A 25 -0.61 -1.35 -1.14
N TRP A 26 0.05 -1.36 0.01
CA TRP A 26 -0.09 -0.35 1.05
C TRP A 26 1.28 0.25 1.36
N ILE A 27 1.38 1.57 1.27
CA ILE A 27 2.56 2.33 1.65
C ILE A 27 2.13 3.45 2.61
N ASP A 28 2.59 3.39 3.86
CA ASP A 28 2.58 4.51 4.79
C ASP A 28 3.99 5.02 5.00
N THR A 29 4.15 6.34 4.98
CA THR A 29 5.41 7.00 5.29
C THR A 29 5.12 8.34 5.97
N ASP A 30 6.15 8.98 6.49
CA ASP A 30 6.05 10.33 7.03
C ASP A 30 6.82 11.33 6.15
N ASP A 31 6.61 12.63 6.40
CA ASP A 31 7.26 13.70 5.64
C ASP A 31 8.52 14.26 6.31
N HIS A 32 8.79 13.85 7.55
CA HIS A 32 9.91 14.30 8.37
C HIS A 32 11.10 13.34 8.37
N GLU A 33 11.03 12.32 7.52
CA GLU A 33 12.01 11.25 7.43
C GLU A 33 13.39 11.78 7.03
N ALA A 34 14.42 11.42 7.80
CA ALA A 34 15.81 11.81 7.58
C ALA A 34 16.41 11.29 6.25
N TYR A 35 15.68 10.44 5.52
CA TYR A 35 16.15 9.71 4.34
C TYR A 35 15.57 10.23 3.01
N PHE A 36 14.80 11.32 3.02
CA PHE A 36 14.27 11.97 1.80
C PHE A 36 13.39 11.05 0.91
N LEU A 37 12.80 9.98 1.45
CA LEU A 37 12.04 9.00 0.67
C LEU A 37 10.65 9.50 0.24
N SER A 38 10.15 10.57 0.86
CA SER A 38 8.84 11.16 0.52
C SER A 38 8.73 11.55 -0.97
N GLY A 39 9.84 11.96 -1.61
CA GLY A 39 9.89 12.20 -3.05
C GLY A 39 9.70 10.93 -3.89
N ALA A 40 10.37 9.84 -3.51
CA ALA A 40 10.24 8.55 -4.17
C ALA A 40 8.84 7.95 -4.01
N VAL A 41 8.25 8.07 -2.82
CA VAL A 41 6.88 7.60 -2.53
C VAL A 41 5.85 8.40 -3.33
N LYS A 42 6.01 9.73 -3.43
CA LYS A 42 5.17 10.58 -4.31
C LYS A 42 5.28 10.16 -5.78
N SER A 43 6.49 9.88 -6.27
CA SER A 43 6.71 9.40 -7.64
C SER A 43 6.03 8.05 -7.88
N LEU A 44 6.20 7.11 -6.95
CA LEU A 44 5.59 5.79 -7.05
C LEU A 44 4.06 5.86 -7.03
N ARG A 45 3.48 6.70 -6.16
CA ARG A 45 2.02 6.97 -6.14
C ARG A 45 1.53 7.40 -7.51
N ARG A 46 2.21 8.38 -8.13
CA ARG A 46 1.86 8.87 -9.47
C ARG A 46 1.90 7.74 -10.51
N THR A 47 2.92 6.89 -10.47
CA THR A 47 3.02 5.75 -11.40
C THR A 47 1.88 4.75 -11.19
N LEU A 48 1.55 4.42 -9.94
CA LEU A 48 0.44 3.53 -9.61
C LEU A 48 -0.90 4.10 -10.09
N ASP A 49 -1.16 5.39 -9.84
CA ASP A 49 -2.38 6.09 -10.28
C ASP A 49 -2.51 6.11 -11.81
N LEU A 50 -1.43 6.46 -12.53
CA LEU A 50 -1.41 6.50 -14.00
C LEU A 50 -1.68 5.14 -14.66
N ARG A 51 -1.40 4.05 -13.94
CA ARG A 51 -1.62 2.68 -14.42
C ARG A 51 -2.91 2.07 -13.90
N GLY A 52 -3.72 2.83 -13.15
CA GLY A 52 -4.97 2.34 -12.57
C GLY A 52 -4.76 1.25 -11.50
N CYS A 53 -3.58 1.19 -10.90
CA CYS A 53 -3.31 0.25 -9.83
C CYS A 53 -4.01 0.72 -8.55
N GLN A 54 -4.92 -0.10 -8.03
CA GLN A 54 -5.57 0.17 -6.75
C GLN A 54 -4.54 -0.01 -5.62
N ALA A 55 -3.95 1.08 -5.15
CA ALA A 55 -2.97 1.10 -4.07
C ALA A 55 -3.31 2.17 -3.03
N SER A 56 -3.00 1.91 -1.76
CA SER A 56 -3.06 2.90 -0.69
C SER A 56 -1.66 3.50 -0.50
N VAL A 57 -1.54 4.83 -0.66
CA VAL A 57 -0.28 5.55 -0.41
C VAL A 57 -0.57 6.80 0.41
N VAL A 58 -0.20 6.74 1.69
CA VAL A 58 -0.43 7.82 2.67
C VAL A 58 0.91 8.37 3.16
N ILE A 59 1.01 9.69 3.20
CA ILE A 59 2.15 10.43 3.74
C ILE A 59 1.62 11.22 4.94
N HIS A 60 2.09 10.90 6.14
CA HIS A 60 1.63 11.46 7.41
C HIS A 60 2.45 12.71 7.77
N PRO A 61 1.87 13.92 7.66
CA PRO A 61 2.64 15.15 7.82
C PRO A 61 2.94 15.47 9.28
N GLY A 62 4.14 15.97 9.57
CA GLY A 62 4.57 16.34 10.92
C GLY A 62 4.84 15.14 11.84
N HIS A 63 4.83 13.93 11.30
CA HIS A 63 5.20 12.71 12.00
C HIS A 63 6.63 12.29 11.63
N GLY A 64 7.31 11.55 12.51
CA GLY A 64 8.61 10.94 12.19
C GLY A 64 8.65 9.46 12.55
N HIS A 65 9.33 8.66 11.73
CA HIS A 65 9.70 7.26 11.90
C HIS A 65 8.65 6.39 12.61
N GLY A 66 7.42 6.40 12.09
CA GLY A 66 6.33 5.57 12.62
C GLY A 66 5.61 6.11 13.86
N SER A 67 5.87 7.35 14.28
CA SER A 67 5.12 8.01 15.37
C SER A 67 3.62 8.17 15.10
N TYR A 68 3.16 7.96 13.86
CA TYR A 68 1.75 7.88 13.49
C TYR A 68 1.11 6.50 13.78
N MET A 69 1.92 5.48 14.10
CA MET A 69 1.47 4.10 14.31
C MET A 69 0.80 3.92 15.68
N THR A 70 -0.42 4.44 15.81
CA THR A 70 -1.28 4.22 17.00
C THR A 70 -2.04 2.90 16.91
N ASP A 71 -2.56 2.38 18.03
CA ASP A 71 -3.45 1.21 18.02
C ASP A 71 -4.68 1.40 17.12
N ALA A 72 -5.21 2.63 17.08
CA ALA A 72 -6.33 2.97 16.22
C ALA A 72 -5.94 2.87 14.73
N PHE A 73 -4.76 3.39 14.37
CA PHE A 73 -4.21 3.27 13.04
C PHE A 73 -3.97 1.80 12.67
N LEU A 74 -3.35 1.01 13.54
CA LEU A 74 -3.10 -0.41 13.26
C LEU A 74 -4.39 -1.22 13.09
N ARG A 75 -5.43 -0.93 13.89
CA ARG A 75 -6.76 -1.55 13.71
C ARG A 75 -7.36 -1.19 12.35
N GLU A 76 -7.29 0.08 11.96
CA GLU A 76 -7.78 0.54 10.66
C GLU A 76 -7.03 -0.15 9.51
N VAL A 77 -5.69 -0.26 9.63
CA VAL A 77 -4.86 -0.99 8.64
C VAL A 77 -5.28 -2.44 8.51
N ASN A 78 -5.46 -3.12 9.64
CA ASN A 78 -5.88 -4.52 9.65
C ASN A 78 -7.25 -4.72 9.01
N ASN A 79 -8.22 -3.84 9.29
CA ASN A 79 -9.56 -3.92 8.70
C ASN A 79 -9.51 -3.76 7.18
N GLN A 80 -8.83 -2.73 6.69
CA GLN A 80 -8.69 -2.48 5.26
C GLN A 80 -7.97 -3.64 4.53
N MET A 81 -6.93 -4.21 5.15
CA MET A 81 -6.23 -5.39 4.60
C MET A 81 -7.16 -6.62 4.56
N ALA A 82 -7.93 -6.86 5.62
CA ALA A 82 -8.90 -7.94 5.67
C ALA A 82 -10.00 -7.76 4.61
N ASP A 83 -10.53 -6.56 4.43
CA ASP A 83 -11.56 -6.26 3.44
C ASP A 83 -11.08 -6.50 2.01
N VAL A 84 -9.84 -6.07 1.69
CA VAL A 84 -9.21 -6.40 0.40
C VAL A 84 -9.05 -7.90 0.24
N PHE A 85 -8.55 -8.59 1.27
CA PHE A 85 -8.32 -10.02 1.21
C PHE A 85 -9.61 -10.78 0.93
N LEU A 86 -10.69 -10.50 1.67
CA LEU A 86 -11.99 -11.14 1.52
C LEU A 86 -12.61 -10.86 0.14
N ARG A 87 -12.51 -9.62 -0.37
CA ARG A 87 -12.97 -9.28 -1.72
C ARG A 87 -12.23 -10.02 -2.82
N THR A 88 -10.93 -10.29 -2.62
CA THR A 88 -10.07 -10.93 -3.64
C THR A 88 -9.99 -12.45 -3.48
N HIS A 89 -10.47 -13.00 -2.35
CA HIS A 89 -10.49 -14.43 -2.04
C HIS A 89 -11.89 -14.88 -1.55
N PRO A 90 -12.93 -14.80 -2.39
CA PRO A 90 -14.31 -15.07 -1.97
C PRO A 90 -14.57 -16.53 -1.54
N ALA A 91 -13.67 -17.46 -1.87
CA ALA A 91 -13.73 -18.84 -1.41
C ALA A 91 -13.14 -19.04 0.00
N TYR A 92 -12.55 -18.01 0.59
CA TYR A 92 -12.04 -18.07 1.95
C TYR A 92 -13.23 -18.08 2.94
N PRO A 93 -13.37 -19.12 3.79
CA PRO A 93 -14.44 -19.15 4.76
C PRO A 93 -14.19 -18.05 5.79
N VAL A 94 -15.10 -17.07 5.86
CA VAL A 94 -15.16 -16.13 6.97
C VAL A 94 -15.65 -16.94 8.17
N ALA A 95 -14.73 -17.62 8.87
CA ALA A 95 -15.04 -18.13 10.19
C ALA A 95 -15.44 -16.92 11.04
N ASN A 96 -16.54 -17.02 11.77
CA ASN A 96 -17.00 -16.01 12.71
C ASN A 96 -15.90 -15.76 13.76
N HIS A 97 -14.95 -14.87 13.44
CA HIS A 97 -14.01 -14.34 14.41
C HIS A 97 -14.77 -13.25 15.16
N GLU A 98 -15.59 -13.68 16.13
CA GLU A 98 -15.94 -12.82 17.26
C GLU A 98 -14.61 -12.45 17.93
N ALA A 99 -14.21 -11.19 17.77
CA ALA A 99 -13.08 -10.64 18.49
C ALA A 99 -13.42 -10.64 20.00
N PRO A 100 -12.47 -10.98 20.88
CA PRO A 100 -12.66 -10.84 22.33
C PRO A 100 -12.81 -9.38 22.76
#